data_AF-C1BUS4-F1
#
_entry.id   AF-C1BUS4-F1
#
_cell.length_a   1.000
_cell.length_b   1.000
_cell.length_c   1.000
_cell.angle_alpha   90.00
_cell.angle_beta   90.00
_cell.angle_gamma   90.00
#
_symmetry.space_group_name_H-M   'P 1'
#
loop_
_entity.id
_entity.type
_entity.pdbx_description
1 polymer ?
#
loop_
_entity_poly.entity_id
_entity_poly.type
_entity_poly.pdbx_seq_one_letter_code
_entity_poly.pdbx_strand_id
1 'polypeptide(L)'
;MSWESYVQEQLVATKMVTQAVICGHDGNIWAQSLGFAVTAAELKTLASMYGSAEMLAQNGIVIAGTKYMYISSTDRVVRAKKGKGGIHCMKTTQAIILSVYETPVIPEQAASVTEKLGDYLISVGY
;
A
#
# COMPACT_ATOMS: atom_id res chain seq x y z
N MET A 1 -8.26 -14.82 11.26
CA MET A 1 -7.90 -13.42 11.58
C MET A 1 -8.75 -12.51 10.70
N SER A 2 -9.17 -11.35 11.21
CA SER A 2 -9.91 -10.35 10.42
C SER A 2 -8.93 -9.49 9.60
N TRP A 3 -9.44 -8.81 8.57
CA TRP A 3 -8.67 -7.82 7.80
C TRP A 3 -8.12 -6.70 8.69
N GLU A 4 -8.89 -6.28 9.71
CA GLU A 4 -8.46 -5.29 10.69
C GLU A 4 -7.27 -5.75 11.52
N SER A 5 -7.24 -7.02 11.95
CA SER A 5 -6.08 -7.60 12.64
C SER A 5 -4.83 -7.58 11.77
N TYR A 6 -4.93 -7.88 10.47
CA TYR A 6 -3.77 -7.79 9.58
C TYR A 6 -3.22 -6.36 9.51
N VAL A 7 -4.09 -5.36 9.35
CA VAL A 7 -3.66 -3.95 9.31
C VAL A 7 -3.08 -3.51 10.66
N GLN A 8 -3.77 -3.79 11.76
CA GLN A 8 -3.37 -3.26 13.06
C GLN A 8 -2.18 -4.01 13.65
N GLU A 9 -2.18 -5.35 13.63
CA GLU A 9 -1.19 -6.16 14.33
C GLU A 9 0.01 -6.51 13.46
N GLN A 10 -0.19 -6.70 12.15
CA GLN A 10 0.91 -7.11 11.24
C GLN A 10 1.54 -5.96 10.47
N LEU A 11 0.84 -4.82 10.32
CA LEU A 11 1.39 -3.63 9.68
C LEU A 11 1.69 -2.56 10.73
N VAL A 12 0.67 -1.92 11.30
CA VAL A 12 0.83 -0.73 12.15
C VAL A 12 1.60 -1.02 13.44
N ALA A 13 1.32 -2.14 14.13
CA ALA A 13 2.00 -2.49 15.37
C ALA A 13 3.50 -2.78 15.21
N THR A 14 3.97 -3.04 13.99
CA THR A 14 5.42 -3.21 13.70
C THR A 14 6.20 -1.91 13.87
N LYS A 15 5.52 -0.75 13.86
CA LYS A 15 6.12 0.60 13.84
C LYS A 15 7.01 0.87 12.62
N MET A 16 6.96 0.00 11.60
CA MET A 16 7.62 0.18 10.31
C MET A 16 6.70 0.83 9.27
N VAL A 17 5.45 1.07 9.61
CA VAL A 17 4.50 1.82 8.78
C VAL A 17 3.67 2.71 9.70
N THR A 18 3.34 3.90 9.25
CA THR A 18 2.53 4.86 10.02
C THR A 18 1.04 4.67 9.77
N GLN A 19 0.68 4.38 8.52
CA GLN A 19 -0.71 4.11 8.10
C GLN A 19 -0.72 2.96 7.09
N ALA A 20 -1.81 2.20 7.04
CA ALA A 20 -1.95 1.12 6.09
C ALA A 20 -3.41 0.85 5.73
N VAL A 21 -3.64 0.27 4.56
CA VAL A 21 -4.95 -0.16 4.07
C VAL A 21 -4.82 -1.43 3.25
N ILE A 22 -5.80 -2.32 3.39
CA ILE A 22 -6.00 -3.48 2.53
C ILE A 22 -7.31 -3.25 1.77
N CYS A 23 -7.25 -3.38 0.46
CA CYS A 23 -8.40 -3.18 -0.42
C CYS A 23 -8.43 -4.22 -1.55
N GLY A 24 -9.62 -4.46 -2.11
CA GLY A 24 -9.77 -5.26 -3.32
C GLY A 24 -9.24 -4.54 -4.56
N HIS A 25 -9.04 -5.27 -5.66
CA HIS A 25 -8.62 -4.68 -6.94
C HIS A 25 -9.69 -3.74 -7.54
N ASP A 26 -10.93 -3.82 -7.07
CA ASP A 26 -12.01 -2.91 -7.41
C ASP A 26 -11.97 -1.57 -6.63
N GLY A 27 -11.08 -1.47 -5.63
CA GLY A 27 -10.90 -0.30 -4.77
C GLY A 27 -11.71 -0.35 -3.47
N ASN A 28 -12.55 -1.37 -3.25
CA ASN A 28 -13.29 -1.51 -2.00
C ASN A 28 -12.35 -1.78 -0.83
N ILE A 29 -12.56 -1.04 0.26
CA ILE A 29 -11.70 -1.08 1.45
C ILE A 29 -12.12 -2.27 2.31
N TRP A 30 -11.18 -3.18 2.58
CA TRP A 30 -11.41 -4.33 3.46
C TRP A 30 -11.01 -4.03 4.89
N ALA A 31 -9.92 -3.29 5.08
CA ALA A 31 -9.51 -2.74 6.38
C ALA A 31 -8.54 -1.58 6.18
N GLN A 32 -8.52 -0.65 7.14
CA GLN A 32 -7.61 0.49 7.14
C GLN A 32 -7.18 0.86 8.56
N SER A 33 -6.02 1.50 8.69
CA SER A 33 -5.53 2.00 9.96
C SER A 33 -6.40 3.15 10.48
N LEU A 34 -6.48 3.29 11.79
CA LEU A 34 -7.32 4.30 12.43
C LEU A 34 -6.89 5.73 12.02
N GLY A 35 -7.86 6.54 11.58
CA GLY A 35 -7.60 7.91 11.12
C GLY A 35 -7.02 8.03 9.70
N PHE A 36 -6.91 6.93 8.95
CA PHE A 36 -6.46 6.99 7.56
C PHE A 36 -7.61 7.38 6.62
N ALA A 37 -7.59 8.62 6.13
CA ALA A 37 -8.65 9.19 5.29
C ALA A 37 -8.50 8.80 3.80
N VAL A 38 -8.20 7.53 3.51
CA VAL A 38 -8.11 7.02 2.14
C VAL A 38 -9.50 6.72 1.56
N THR A 39 -9.67 6.97 0.27
CA THR A 39 -10.96 6.75 -0.41
C THR A 39 -10.90 5.59 -1.40
N ALA A 40 -12.03 4.92 -1.61
CA ALA A 40 -12.14 3.85 -2.60
C ALA A 40 -11.80 4.32 -4.04
N ALA A 41 -12.07 5.60 -4.35
CA ALA A 41 -11.74 6.18 -5.65
C ALA A 41 -10.23 6.29 -5.87
N GLU A 42 -9.48 6.72 -4.84
CA GLU A 42 -8.00 6.74 -4.87
C GLU A 42 -7.44 5.33 -5.06
N LEU A 43 -7.95 4.35 -4.31
CA LEU A 43 -7.51 2.96 -4.39
C LEU A 43 -7.83 2.31 -5.72
N LYS A 44 -9.01 2.58 -6.29
CA LYS A 44 -9.38 2.12 -7.64
C LYS A 44 -8.48 2.71 -8.72
N THR A 45 -8.10 3.98 -8.56
CA THR A 45 -7.16 4.64 -9.47
C THR A 45 -5.78 3.98 -9.39
N LEU A 46 -5.28 3.72 -8.18
CA LEU A 46 -4.05 2.96 -7.96
C LEU A 46 -4.13 1.57 -8.61
N ALA A 47 -5.20 0.82 -8.35
CA ALA A 47 -5.42 -0.53 -8.90
C ALA A 47 -5.42 -0.54 -10.44
N SER A 48 -5.97 0.50 -11.07
CA SER A 48 -6.02 0.64 -12.53
C SER A 48 -4.66 1.00 -13.16
N MET A 49 -3.75 1.60 -12.39
CA MET A 49 -2.41 1.97 -12.86
C MET A 49 -1.38 0.84 -12.69
N TYR A 50 -1.72 -0.24 -11.97
CA TYR A 50 -0.85 -1.41 -11.85
C TYR A 50 -0.57 -2.00 -13.24
N GLY A 51 0.72 -2.16 -13.57
CA GLY A 51 1.18 -2.62 -14.88
C GLY A 51 1.54 -1.51 -15.88
N SER A 52 1.35 -0.23 -15.53
CA SER A 52 1.75 0.91 -16.37
C SER A 52 2.65 1.89 -15.61
N ALA A 53 3.95 1.60 -15.63
CA ALA A 53 4.98 2.46 -15.02
C ALA A 53 4.95 3.90 -15.58
N GLU A 54 4.66 4.07 -16.87
CA GLU A 54 4.52 5.38 -17.50
C GLU A 54 3.37 6.20 -16.90
N MET A 55 2.20 5.58 -16.72
CA MET A 55 1.05 6.24 -16.09
C MET A 55 1.32 6.62 -14.63
N LEU A 56 1.98 5.72 -13.87
CA LEU A 56 2.38 5.98 -12.49
C LEU A 56 3.39 7.13 -12.40
N ALA A 57 4.36 7.17 -13.32
CA ALA A 57 5.36 8.23 -13.39
C ALA A 57 4.75 9.59 -13.75
N GLN A 58 3.82 9.62 -14.71
CA GLN A 58 3.20 10.85 -15.18
C GLN A 58 2.16 11.41 -14.20
N ASN A 59 1.28 10.55 -13.67
CA ASN A 59 0.16 10.99 -12.82
C ASN A 59 0.57 11.07 -11.34
N GLY A 60 1.54 10.28 -10.90
CA GLY A 60 1.80 10.03 -9.49
C GLY A 60 0.69 9.20 -8.84
N ILE A 61 0.75 9.07 -7.52
CA ILE A 61 -0.22 8.29 -6.76
C ILE A 61 -0.82 9.18 -5.68
N VAL A 62 -2.14 9.31 -5.62
CA VAL A 62 -2.83 10.14 -4.62
C VAL A 62 -3.49 9.22 -3.61
N ILE A 63 -3.15 9.37 -2.33
CA ILE A 63 -3.67 8.57 -1.22
C ILE A 63 -3.96 9.50 -0.05
N ALA A 64 -5.19 9.46 0.48
CA ALA A 64 -5.66 10.33 1.54
C ALA A 64 -5.39 11.83 1.25
N GLY A 65 -5.65 12.26 0.01
CA GLY A 65 -5.41 13.63 -0.46
C GLY A 65 -3.94 14.00 -0.65
N THR A 66 -3.01 13.08 -0.38
CA THR A 66 -1.58 13.31 -0.55
C THR A 66 -1.06 12.70 -1.84
N LYS A 67 -0.42 13.52 -2.69
CA LYS A 67 0.28 13.06 -3.90
C LYS A 67 1.70 12.57 -3.58
N TYR A 68 1.99 11.34 -4.00
CA TYR A 68 3.29 10.68 -3.94
C TYR A 68 3.88 10.56 -5.34
N MET A 69 5.19 10.80 -5.45
CA MET A 69 5.96 10.64 -6.68
C MET A 69 6.38 9.19 -6.84
N TYR A 70 6.03 8.59 -7.97
CA TYR A 70 6.47 7.25 -8.36
C TYR A 70 8.01 7.16 -8.36
N ILE A 71 8.53 6.02 -7.90
CA ILE A 71 9.96 5.71 -7.91
C ILE A 71 10.22 4.50 -8.81
N SER A 72 9.53 3.40 -8.52
CA SER A 72 9.70 2.13 -9.21
C SER A 72 8.49 1.24 -9.00
N SER A 73 8.24 0.34 -9.95
CA SER A 73 7.28 -0.74 -9.83
C SER A 73 7.83 -2.03 -10.43
N THR A 74 7.38 -3.14 -9.89
CA THR A 74 7.48 -4.47 -10.48
C THR A 74 6.07 -4.94 -10.88
N ASP A 75 5.92 -6.20 -11.26
CA ASP A 75 4.62 -6.81 -11.56
C ASP A 75 3.63 -6.69 -10.38
N ARG A 76 4.14 -6.77 -9.14
CA ARG A 76 3.32 -6.82 -7.93
C ARG A 76 3.53 -5.66 -6.99
N VAL A 77 4.67 -4.98 -7.06
CA VAL A 77 5.04 -3.94 -6.08
C VAL A 77 5.06 -2.58 -6.75
N VAL A 78 4.52 -1.56 -6.08
CA VAL A 78 4.63 -0.16 -6.50
C VAL A 78 5.21 0.64 -5.35
N ARG A 79 6.25 1.42 -5.63
CA ARG A 79 6.96 2.27 -4.67
C ARG A 79 6.85 3.73 -5.08
N ALA A 80 6.44 4.57 -4.14
CA ALA A 80 6.39 6.01 -4.33
C ALA A 80 6.84 6.76 -3.07
N LYS A 81 7.29 8.01 -3.22
CA LYS A 81 7.82 8.86 -2.14
C LYS A 81 7.14 10.22 -2.08
N LYS A 82 7.18 10.82 -0.89
CA LYS A 82 6.88 12.23 -0.64
C LYS A 82 7.87 12.75 0.40
N GLY A 83 8.80 13.59 -0.04
CA GLY A 83 9.86 14.11 0.83
C GLY A 83 10.70 12.98 1.42
N LYS A 84 10.68 12.86 2.76
CA LYS A 84 11.39 11.81 3.50
C LYS A 84 10.53 10.58 3.84
N GLY A 85 9.25 10.60 3.50
CA GLY A 85 8.34 9.46 3.64
C GLY A 85 7.93 8.91 2.27
N GLY A 86 7.03 7.93 2.28
CA GLY A 86 6.54 7.33 1.06
C GLY A 86 5.45 6.30 1.28
N ILE A 87 5.09 5.64 0.19
CA ILE A 87 4.17 4.51 0.18
C ILE A 87 4.84 3.31 -0.47
N HIS A 88 4.47 2.15 0.05
CA HIS A 88 4.82 0.85 -0.48
C HIS A 88 3.53 0.07 -0.69
N CYS A 89 3.27 -0.35 -1.93
CA CYS A 89 2.05 -1.06 -2.28
C CYS A 89 2.41 -2.44 -2.85
N MET A 90 1.77 -3.50 -2.34
CA MET A 90 1.89 -4.85 -2.88
C MET A 90 0.54 -5.37 -3.32
N LYS A 91 0.46 -5.84 -4.56
CA LYS A 91 -0.67 -6.54 -5.14
C LYS A 91 -0.56 -8.03 -4.85
N THR A 92 -1.65 -8.60 -4.33
CA THR A 92 -1.86 -10.03 -4.10
C THR A 92 -2.86 -10.58 -5.13
N THR A 93 -3.34 -11.81 -4.95
CA THR A 93 -4.25 -12.47 -5.90
C THR A 93 -5.57 -11.73 -6.05
N GLN A 94 -6.09 -11.19 -4.94
CA GLN A 94 -7.41 -10.55 -4.84
C GLN A 94 -7.37 -9.18 -4.17
N ALA A 95 -6.28 -8.84 -3.47
CA ALA A 95 -6.14 -7.60 -2.72
C ALA A 95 -4.92 -6.77 -3.13
N ILE A 96 -4.87 -5.54 -2.61
CA ILE A 96 -3.75 -4.62 -2.64
C ILE A 96 -3.53 -4.17 -1.19
N ILE A 97 -2.33 -4.39 -0.69
CA ILE A 97 -1.85 -3.86 0.58
C ILE A 97 -1.10 -2.58 0.28
N LEU A 98 -1.52 -1.47 0.89
CA LEU A 98 -0.81 -0.20 0.83
C LEU A 98 -0.37 0.20 2.22
N SER A 99 0.91 0.52 2.32
CA SER A 99 1.57 0.96 3.54
C SER A 99 2.21 2.32 3.33
N VAL A 100 1.91 3.26 4.22
CA VAL A 100 2.55 4.57 4.31
C VAL A 100 3.64 4.49 5.38
N TYR A 101 4.81 5.04 5.08
CA TYR A 101 5.90 5.15 6.04
C TYR A 101 6.47 6.57 6.04
N GLU A 102 6.98 6.97 7.19
CA GLU A 102 7.56 8.28 7.42
C GLU A 102 8.86 8.15 8.23
N THR A 103 9.69 9.19 8.20
CA THR A 103 10.93 9.24 9.00
C THR A 103 10.62 9.01 10.49
N PRO A 104 11.40 8.20 11.22
CA PRO A 104 12.72 7.65 10.88
C PRO A 104 12.73 6.32 10.12
N VAL A 105 11.57 5.78 9.74
CA VAL A 105 11.50 4.51 9.03
C VAL A 105 12.10 4.64 7.63
N ILE A 106 12.96 3.69 7.26
CA ILE A 106 13.51 3.61 5.91
C ILE A 106 12.61 2.78 4.99
N PRO A 107 12.59 3.06 3.68
CA PRO A 107 11.72 2.37 2.72
C PRO A 107 11.81 0.84 2.75
N GLU A 108 13.01 0.29 2.97
CA GLU A 108 13.24 -1.16 3.01
C GLU A 108 12.54 -1.85 4.19
N GLN A 109 12.43 -1.18 5.33
CA GLN A 109 11.73 -1.73 6.50
C GLN A 109 10.21 -1.82 6.24
N ALA A 110 9.64 -0.75 5.69
CA ALA A 110 8.24 -0.71 5.29
C ALA A 110 7.93 -1.74 4.18
N ALA A 111 8.85 -1.89 3.22
CA ALA A 111 8.77 -2.89 2.17
C ALA A 111 8.74 -4.31 2.76
N SER A 112 9.70 -4.66 3.61
CA SER A 112 9.80 -6.01 4.18
C SER A 112 8.54 -6.44 4.92
N VAL A 113 7.92 -5.54 5.71
CA VAL A 113 6.68 -5.85 6.43
C VAL A 113 5.49 -6.00 5.49
N THR A 114 5.36 -5.10 4.51
CA THR A 114 4.25 -5.12 3.54
C THR A 114 4.35 -6.35 2.64
N GLU A 115 5.56 -6.64 2.15
CA GLU A 115 5.81 -7.75 1.24
C GLU A 115 5.58 -9.09 1.95
N LYS A 116 6.04 -9.25 3.20
CA LYS A 116 5.81 -10.44 4.01
C LYS A 116 4.33 -10.75 4.22
N LEU A 117 3.50 -9.73 4.48
CA LEU A 117 2.05 -9.93 4.60
C LEU A 117 1.43 -10.30 3.25
N GLY A 118 1.87 -9.67 2.16
CA GLY A 118 1.34 -9.96 0.84
C GLY A 118 1.69 -11.36 0.35
N ASP A 119 2.92 -11.83 0.56
CA ASP A 119 3.31 -13.22 0.26
C ASP A 119 2.47 -14.22 1.07
N TYR A 120 2.18 -13.91 2.34
CA TYR A 120 1.28 -14.73 3.15
C TYR A 120 -0.14 -14.76 2.55
N LEU A 121 -0.72 -13.60 2.22
CA LEU A 121 -2.05 -13.54 1.59
C LEU A 121 -2.11 -14.33 0.28
N ILE A 122 -1.08 -14.21 -0.57
CA ILE A 122 -0.98 -15.01 -1.80
C ILE A 122 -0.95 -16.50 -1.50
N SER A 123 -0.19 -16.92 -0.48
CA SER A 123 -0.09 -18.33 -0.10
C SER A 123 -1.42 -18.92 0.40
N VAL A 124 -2.33 -18.09 0.92
CA VAL A 124 -3.68 -18.48 1.34
C VAL A 124 -4.75 -18.15 0.29
N GLY A 125 -4.36 -17.79 -0.93
CA GLY A 125 -5.25 -17.59 -2.08
C GLY A 125 -5.88 -16.20 -2.20
N TYR A 126 -5.38 -15.22 -1.44
CA TYR A 126 -5.81 -13.83 -1.45
C TYR A 126 -4.84 -12.91 -2.19
#